data_AF-A0A973EJZ3-F1
#
_entry.id   AF-A0A973EJZ3-F1
#
_cell.length_a   1.000
_cell.length_b   1.000
_cell.length_c   1.000
_cell.angle_alpha   90.00
_cell.angle_beta   90.00
_cell.angle_gamma   90.00
#
_symmetry.space_group_name_H-M   'P 1'
#
loop_
_entity.id
_entity.type
_entity.pdbx_description
1 polymer ?
#
loop_
_entity_poly.entity_id
_entity_poly.type
_entity_poly.pdbx_seq_one_letter_code
_entity_poly.pdbx_strand_id
1 'polypeptide(L)'
;MLKLIAKVNFSQQLKGFSFSSLMPYVHSKYPINIHHYRLILLTSSLILLPTIFLSYFFQMYSFLYFSSFWLLFSGYDLYSVYLIRNYERSYLAADHPTLPGVVVYPNPFID
;
A
#
# COMPACT_ATOMS: atom_id res chain seq x y z
N MET A 1 -1.12 -8.24 -4.05
CA MET A 1 0.20 -7.81 -3.55
C MET A 1 0.61 -8.49 -2.25
N LEU A 2 -0.19 -8.43 -1.18
CA LEU A 2 0.13 -9.05 0.12
C LEU A 2 0.60 -10.52 0.06
N LYS A 3 -0.11 -11.39 -0.70
CA LYS A 3 0.31 -12.80 -0.88
C LYS A 3 1.61 -12.95 -1.67
N LEU A 4 1.80 -12.13 -2.71
CA LEU A 4 2.95 -12.24 -3.62
C LEU A 4 4.23 -11.68 -2.99
N ILE A 5 4.13 -10.51 -2.34
CA ILE A 5 5.27 -9.77 -1.80
C ILE A 5 5.56 -10.19 -0.37
N ALA A 6 4.55 -10.21 0.51
CA ALA A 6 4.73 -10.47 1.93
C ALA A 6 4.37 -11.92 2.35
N LYS A 7 4.07 -12.81 1.39
CA LYS A 7 3.66 -14.20 1.63
C LYS A 7 2.46 -14.35 2.59
N VAL A 8 1.62 -13.31 2.68
CA VAL A 8 0.43 -13.32 3.55
C VAL A 8 -0.71 -14.05 2.85
N ASN A 9 -1.14 -15.18 3.42
CA ASN A 9 -2.23 -15.98 2.89
C ASN A 9 -3.59 -15.25 2.99
N PHE A 10 -4.55 -15.64 2.16
CA PHE A 10 -5.87 -15.00 2.15
C PHE A 10 -6.61 -15.10 3.50
N SER A 11 -6.42 -16.17 4.26
CA SER A 11 -6.98 -16.33 5.61
C SER A 11 -6.40 -15.33 6.64
N GLN A 12 -5.20 -14.81 6.36
CA GLN A 12 -4.46 -13.86 7.18
C GLN A 12 -4.69 -12.41 6.75
N GLN A 13 -5.51 -12.16 5.73
CA GLN A 13 -5.88 -10.83 5.27
C GLN A 13 -7.18 -10.38 5.93
N LEU A 14 -7.24 -9.11 6.31
CA LEU A 14 -8.47 -8.41 6.65
C LEU A 14 -8.89 -7.59 5.44
N LYS A 15 -10.14 -7.80 5.02
CA LYS A 15 -10.76 -7.10 3.90
C LYS A 15 -11.98 -6.39 4.44
N GLY A 16 -12.16 -5.13 4.07
CA GLY A 16 -13.29 -4.35 4.55
C GLY A 16 -13.46 -3.07 3.76
N PHE A 17 -14.38 -2.24 4.24
CA PHE A 17 -14.60 -0.90 3.72
C PHE A 17 -14.52 0.07 4.89
N SER A 18 -13.63 1.06 4.77
CA SER A 18 -13.47 2.08 5.79
C SER A 18 -14.41 3.23 5.46
N PHE A 19 -15.40 3.48 6.32
CA PHE A 19 -16.30 4.62 6.15
C PHE A 19 -15.62 5.96 6.44
N SER A 20 -14.58 5.98 7.28
CA SER A 20 -13.84 7.20 7.59
C SER A 20 -12.97 7.68 6.43
N SER A 21 -12.43 6.76 5.64
CA SER A 21 -11.65 7.07 4.43
C SER A 21 -12.41 6.85 3.12
N LEU A 22 -13.66 6.37 3.18
CA LEU A 22 -14.49 5.99 2.03
C LEU A 22 -13.77 5.10 1.01
N MET A 23 -12.96 4.16 1.49
CA MET A 23 -12.12 3.31 0.65
C MET A 23 -12.22 1.83 1.05
N PRO A 24 -12.24 0.92 0.07
CA PRO A 24 -12.01 -0.48 0.34
C PRO A 24 -10.57 -0.66 0.81
N TYR A 25 -10.36 -1.52 1.81
CA TYR A 25 -9.02 -1.81 2.32
C TYR A 25 -8.78 -3.31 2.38
N VAL A 26 -7.51 -3.68 2.17
CA VAL A 26 -7.02 -5.05 2.35
C VAL A 26 -5.67 -4.97 3.06
N HIS A 27 -5.63 -5.36 4.33
CA HIS A 27 -4.42 -5.35 5.12
C HIS A 27 -4.11 -6.72 5.73
N SER A 28 -2.89 -6.88 6.24
CA SER A 28 -2.51 -8.08 6.99
C SER A 28 -3.10 -8.04 8.40
N LYS A 29 -3.53 -9.18 8.94
CA LYS A 29 -3.88 -9.35 10.38
C LYS A 29 -2.65 -9.21 11.29
N TYR A 30 -1.48 -9.51 10.74
CA TYR A 30 -0.23 -9.56 11.49
C TYR A 30 0.76 -8.53 10.95
N PRO A 31 1.62 -7.95 11.80
CA PRO A 31 2.70 -7.08 11.35
C PRO A 31 3.58 -7.82 10.34
N ILE A 32 3.92 -7.15 9.25
CA ILE A 32 4.81 -7.68 8.21
C ILE A 32 6.12 -6.92 8.23
N ASN A 33 7.18 -7.54 7.71
CA ASN A 33 8.46 -6.88 7.60
C ASN A 33 8.34 -5.58 6.79
N ILE A 34 8.92 -4.50 7.31
CA ILE A 34 8.78 -3.14 6.77
C ILE A 34 9.26 -3.00 5.32
N HIS A 35 10.24 -3.79 4.90
CA HIS A 35 10.71 -3.81 3.51
C HIS A 35 9.59 -4.29 2.57
N HIS A 36 8.91 -5.38 2.93
CA HIS A 36 7.78 -5.90 2.15
C HIS A 36 6.59 -4.93 2.19
N TYR A 37 6.36 -4.30 3.33
CA TYR A 37 5.31 -3.29 3.50
C TYR A 37 5.54 -2.08 2.56
N ARG A 38 6.76 -1.53 2.52
CA ARG A 38 7.13 -0.46 1.58
C ARG A 38 6.90 -0.86 0.14
N LEU A 39 7.31 -2.07 -0.25
CA LEU A 39 7.08 -2.57 -1.61
C LEU A 39 5.59 -2.65 -1.95
N ILE A 40 4.76 -3.13 -1.02
CA ILE A 40 3.31 -3.19 -1.21
C ILE A 40 2.73 -1.79 -1.44
N LEU A 41 3.08 -0.80 -0.62
CA LEU A 41 2.61 0.57 -0.81
C LEU A 41 3.08 1.19 -2.13
N LEU A 42 4.33 0.95 -2.53
CA LEU A 42 4.87 1.45 -3.80
C LEU A 42 4.17 0.83 -5.03
N THR A 43 3.62 -0.37 -4.89
CA THR A 43 3.02 -1.06 -6.05
C THR A 43 1.84 -0.32 -6.67
N SER A 44 0.99 0.32 -5.86
CA SER A 44 -0.14 1.11 -6.35
C SER A 44 0.33 2.18 -7.34
N SER A 45 1.31 2.98 -6.92
CA SER A 45 1.89 4.07 -7.71
C SER A 45 2.64 3.56 -8.94
N LEU A 46 3.40 2.48 -8.80
CA LEU A 46 4.16 1.88 -9.91
C LEU A 46 3.26 1.30 -11.01
N ILE A 47 2.06 0.82 -10.68
CA ILE A 47 1.10 0.31 -11.68
C ILE A 47 0.34 1.43 -12.37
N LEU A 48 0.03 2.52 -11.66
CA LEU A 48 -0.74 3.64 -12.21
C LEU A 48 0.02 4.43 -13.26
N LEU A 49 1.32 4.67 -13.07
CA LEU A 49 2.15 5.41 -14.03
C LEU A 49 2.13 4.83 -15.46
N PRO A 50 2.41 3.54 -15.70
CA PRO A 50 2.33 2.97 -17.04
C PRO A 50 0.88 2.93 -17.56
N THR A 51 -0.11 2.78 -16.66
CA THR A 51 -1.52 2.81 -17.06
C THR A 51 -1.92 4.18 -17.62
N ILE A 52 -1.48 5.27 -16.98
CA ILE A 52 -1.68 6.65 -17.46
C ILE A 52 -1.00 6.84 -18.82
N PHE A 53 0.26 6.42 -18.95
CA PHE A 53 1.03 6.53 -20.19
C PHE A 53 0.36 5.78 -21.35
N LEU A 54 -0.03 4.52 -21.14
CA LEU A 54 -0.72 3.72 -22.15
C LEU A 54 -2.09 4.31 -22.49
N SER A 55 -2.85 4.79 -21.50
CA SER A 55 -4.16 5.42 -21.72
C SER A 55 -4.05 6.68 -22.57
N TYR A 56 -3.00 7.48 -22.37
CA TYR A 56 -2.71 8.63 -23.21
C TYR A 56 -2.33 8.20 -24.64
N PHE A 57 -1.43 7.22 -24.79
CA PHE A 57 -0.96 6.73 -26.08
C PHE A 57 -2.08 6.16 -26.96
N PHE A 58 -3.01 5.40 -26.37
CA PHE A 58 -4.17 4.83 -27.07
C PHE A 58 -5.39 5.76 -27.12
N GLN A 59 -5.26 7.03 -26.71
CA GLN A 59 -6.34 8.02 -26.70
C GLN A 59 -7.59 7.57 -25.90
N MET A 60 -7.39 6.74 -24.87
CA MET A 60 -8.44 6.24 -23.99
C MET A 60 -8.72 7.27 -22.89
N TYR A 61 -9.28 8.42 -23.24
CA TYR A 61 -9.42 9.57 -22.34
C TYR A 61 -10.21 9.27 -21.05
N SER A 62 -11.21 8.39 -21.11
CA SER A 62 -11.94 7.96 -19.91
C SER A 62 -11.01 7.24 -18.93
N PHE A 63 -10.19 6.31 -19.41
CA PHE A 63 -9.20 5.60 -18.58
C PHE A 63 -8.08 6.52 -18.11
N LEU A 64 -7.67 7.48 -18.94
CA LEU A 64 -6.70 8.50 -18.55
C LEU A 64 -7.22 9.32 -17.36
N TYR A 65 -8.48 9.77 -17.41
CA TYR A 65 -9.12 10.49 -16.30
C TYR A 65 -9.19 9.62 -15.04
N PHE A 66 -9.70 8.39 -15.15
CA PHE A 66 -9.83 7.48 -14.00
C PHE A 66 -8.47 7.15 -13.37
N SER A 67 -7.46 6.82 -14.16
CA SER A 67 -6.12 6.48 -13.65
C SER A 67 -5.42 7.69 -13.05
N SER A 68 -5.57 8.88 -13.63
CA SER A 68 -5.03 10.13 -13.07
C SER A 68 -5.70 10.50 -11.76
N PHE A 69 -7.02 10.32 -11.65
CA PHE A 69 -7.75 10.50 -10.39
C PHE A 69 -7.29 9.50 -9.32
N TRP A 70 -7.07 8.23 -9.70
CA TRP A 70 -6.60 7.20 -8.78
C TRP A 70 -5.16 7.44 -8.28
N LEU A 71 -4.32 8.10 -9.09
CA LEU A 71 -2.97 8.50 -8.69
C LEU A 71 -2.97 9.44 -7.47
N LEU A 72 -4.00 10.27 -7.30
CA LEU A 72 -4.12 11.12 -6.11
C LEU A 72 -4.22 10.29 -4.83
N PHE A 73 -4.95 9.18 -4.86
CA PHE A 73 -5.05 8.25 -3.72
C PHE A 73 -3.74 7.50 -3.48
N SER A 74 -3.00 7.15 -4.54
CA SER A 74 -1.69 6.51 -4.39
C SER A 74 -0.64 7.45 -3.79
N GLY A 75 -0.85 8.76 -3.87
CA GLY A 75 -0.02 9.75 -3.17
C GLY A 75 0.03 9.51 -1.65
N TYR A 76 -1.06 9.02 -1.05
CA TYR A 76 -1.10 8.67 0.37
C TYR A 76 -0.20 7.47 0.71
N ASP A 77 -0.13 6.47 -0.18
CA ASP A 77 0.78 5.34 -0.06
C ASP A 77 2.24 5.80 -0.14
N LEU A 78 2.56 6.71 -1.06
CA LEU A 78 3.90 7.31 -1.18
C LEU A 78 4.29 8.09 0.07
N TYR A 79 3.35 8.87 0.62
CA TYR A 79 3.57 9.60 1.86
C TYR A 79 3.82 8.64 3.04
N SER A 80 3.07 7.55 3.13
CA SER A 80 3.27 6.51 4.15
C SER A 80 4.65 5.86 4.04
N VAL A 81 5.11 5.55 2.81
CA VAL A 81 6.48 5.07 2.55
C VAL A 81 7.52 6.10 2.99
N TYR A 82 7.29 7.37 2.69
CA TYR A 82 8.17 8.46 3.10
C TYR A 82 8.27 8.57 4.63
N LEU A 83 7.15 8.49 5.36
CA LEU A 83 7.14 8.54 6.82
C LEU A 83 7.97 7.42 7.44
N ILE A 84 7.87 6.21 6.90
CA ILE A 84 8.55 5.04 7.46
C ILE A 84 9.95 4.81 6.88
N ARG A 85 10.49 5.70 6.04
CA ARG A 85 11.72 5.47 5.24
C ARG A 85 12.99 5.24 6.07
N ASN A 86 13.08 5.88 7.23
CA ASN A 86 14.28 5.87 8.09
C ASN A 86 14.36 4.65 9.01
N TYR A 87 13.30 3.85 9.13
CA TYR A 87 13.32 2.63 9.95
C TYR A 87 14.14 1.53 9.28
N GLU A 88 14.82 0.72 10.11
CA GLU A 88 15.63 -0.40 9.63
C GLU A 88 14.76 -1.51 9.02
N ARG A 89 15.32 -2.28 8.08
CA ARG A 89 14.61 -3.35 7.38
C ARG A 89 14.18 -4.50 8.30
N SER A 90 14.78 -4.63 9.47
CA SER A 90 14.43 -5.62 10.49
C SER A 90 13.05 -5.38 11.09
N TYR A 91 12.59 -4.12 11.14
CA TYR A 91 11.34 -3.71 11.80
C TYR A 91 10.09 -4.31 11.15
N LEU A 92 9.03 -4.35 11.94
CA LEU A 92 7.70 -4.78 11.53
C LEU A 92 6.77 -3.57 11.36
N ALA A 93 5.88 -3.62 10.39
CA ALA A 93 4.89 -2.59 10.10
C ALA A 93 3.49 -3.20 9.96
N ALA A 94 2.49 -2.50 10.47
CA ALA A 94 1.07 -2.83 10.34
C ALA A 94 0.26 -1.54 10.10
N ASP A 95 -0.88 -1.66 9.44
CA ASP A 95 -1.81 -0.54 9.29
C ASP A 95 -2.47 -0.22 10.64
N HIS A 96 -2.63 1.06 10.94
CA HIS A 96 -3.34 1.46 12.16
C HIS A 96 -4.84 1.13 12.02
N PRO A 97 -5.48 0.48 13.01
CA PRO A 97 -6.83 -0.08 12.86
C PRO A 97 -7.93 0.98 12.66
N THR A 98 -7.71 2.20 13.16
CA THR A 98 -8.74 3.26 13.20
C THR A 98 -8.29 4.59 12.61
N LEU A 99 -7.00 4.78 12.37
CA LEU A 99 -6.44 6.07 11.96
C LEU A 99 -5.68 5.89 10.66
N PRO A 100 -5.65 6.91 9.80
CA PRO A 100 -4.79 6.90 8.63
C PRO A 100 -3.32 6.89 9.09
N GLY A 101 -2.62 5.79 8.82
CA GLY A 101 -1.21 5.69 9.16
C GLY A 101 -0.71 4.26 9.34
N VAL A 102 0.57 4.17 9.71
CA VAL A 102 1.32 2.92 9.88
C VAL A 102 1.85 2.87 11.30
N VAL A 103 1.70 1.72 11.95
CA VAL A 103 2.36 1.45 13.23
C VAL A 103 3.58 0.59 12.97
N VAL A 104 4.72 1.04 13.52
CA VAL A 104 6.03 0.41 13.33
C VAL A 104 6.52 -0.12 14.68
N TYR A 105 7.01 -1.35 14.69
CA TYR A 105 7.48 -2.04 15.88
C TYR A 105 8.89 -2.61 15.65
N PRO A 106 9.77 -2.60 16.67
CA PRO A 106 10.98 -3.40 16.62
C PRO A 106 10.59 -4.88 16.48
N ASN A 107 11.40 -5.65 15.76
CA ASN A 107 11.11 -7.05 15.51
C ASN A 107 11.66 -7.91 16.65
N PRO A 108 10.81 -8.54 17.48
CA PRO A 108 11.27 -9.31 18.64
C PRO A 108 11.89 -10.66 18.27
N PHE A 109 11.88 -11.01 16.98
CA PHE A 109 12.44 -12.28 16.47
C PHE A 109 13.82 -12.13 15.86
N ILE A 110 14.41 -10.93 15.93
CA ILE A 110 15.75 -10.62 15.44
C ILE A 110 16.48 -9.99 16.63
N ASP A 111 17.48 -10.71 17.15
CA ASP A 111 18.39 -10.23 18.19
C ASP A 111 19.28 -9.08 17.68
#